data_AF-A0A1H8XEB6-F1
#
_entry.id   AF-A0A1H8XEB6-F1
#
_cell.length_a   1.000
_cell.length_b   1.000
_cell.length_c   1.000
_cell.angle_alpha   90.00
_cell.angle_beta   90.00
_cell.angle_gamma   90.00
#
_symmetry.space_group_name_H-M   'P 1'
#
loop_
_entity.id
_entity.type
_entity.pdbx_description
1 polymer ?
#
loop_
_entity_poly.entity_id
_entity_poly.type
_entity_poly.pdbx_seq_one_letter_code
_entity_poly.pdbx_strand_id
1 'polypeptide(L)'
;MDQSLSSDLLPAADEASFVGALPEPSEPRSFLDRLFDRGLLIRTGVDGLYGRSGAFESVVEALDRLVSRIGAADGAEALRFPPGMARSSFERSGYLKGFPHLAGTVHSFCGNEADHARLLACLDAGEDWTAKQAATDIVLTPAACYPLYPVAAARGRLPEGGLLFDLQSYCFRHEPSLEPTRMQLFRMREYVRMGTPEQVLAFRELWLERGTTMMRDLGLPLAIDPANDPFFGRAGKMLANNQRAQALKFELNVPVNSEDKPTACLSFNYHQDHFGTTWGIEQSDGTTAHTACVGFGLERITLALLRHHGLDLDAWPAEVRAQLFG
;
A
#
# COMPACT_ATOMS: atom_id res chain seq x y z
N MET A 1 -55.09 57.67 -45.84
CA MET A 1 -54.30 56.62 -46.50
C MET A 1 -53.26 56.20 -45.47
N ASP A 2 -53.64 55.42 -44.47
CA ASP A 2 -54.10 54.02 -44.50
C ASP A 2 -52.92 53.04 -44.59
N GLN A 3 -53.08 51.95 -43.84
CA GLN A 3 -52.24 50.75 -43.67
C GLN A 3 -51.12 50.82 -42.63
N SER A 4 -50.92 49.84 -41.74
CA SER A 4 -51.76 48.78 -41.17
C SER A 4 -50.93 48.13 -40.07
N LEU A 5 -51.54 47.91 -38.91
CA LEU A 5 -51.01 47.09 -37.82
C LEU A 5 -50.93 45.62 -38.27
N SER A 6 -49.80 44.96 -37.99
CA SER A 6 -49.71 43.50 -37.92
C SER A 6 -48.97 43.11 -36.65
N SER A 7 -49.74 42.56 -35.73
CA SER A 7 -49.32 41.92 -34.49
C SER A 7 -48.80 40.52 -34.79
N ASP A 8 -47.52 40.26 -34.53
CA ASP A 8 -47.02 38.89 -34.47
C ASP A 8 -46.90 38.44 -33.01
N LEU A 9 -47.65 37.36 -32.76
CA LEU A 9 -47.82 36.69 -31.49
C LEU A 9 -46.52 36.02 -31.03
N LEU A 10 -46.15 36.25 -29.78
CA LEU A 10 -45.28 35.36 -29.02
C LEU A 10 -45.99 34.01 -28.82
N PRO A 11 -45.36 32.85 -29.07
CA PRO A 11 -45.96 31.57 -28.74
C PRO A 11 -45.95 31.35 -27.21
N ALA A 12 -47.07 30.85 -26.72
CA ALA A 12 -47.33 30.53 -25.32
C ALA A 12 -46.37 29.44 -24.80
N ALA A 13 -45.94 29.59 -23.55
CA ALA A 13 -45.20 28.59 -22.81
C ALA A 13 -46.10 27.38 -22.54
N ASP A 14 -45.62 26.19 -22.93
CA ASP A 14 -46.28 24.92 -22.69
C ASP A 14 -45.92 24.44 -21.27
N GLU A 15 -46.86 24.55 -20.33
CA GLU A 15 -46.74 23.99 -18.99
C GLU A 15 -46.93 22.46 -19.04
N ALA A 16 -45.87 21.75 -19.44
CA ALA A 16 -45.79 20.31 -19.25
C ALA A 16 -45.30 20.01 -17.82
N SER A 17 -46.21 19.52 -16.99
CA SER A 17 -46.00 19.06 -15.62
C SER A 17 -44.87 18.02 -15.51
N PHE A 18 -43.74 18.41 -14.93
CA PHE A 18 -42.71 17.48 -14.47
C PHE A 18 -43.18 16.85 -13.15
N VAL A 19 -43.92 15.75 -13.23
CA VAL A 19 -44.09 14.84 -12.09
C VAL A 19 -42.75 14.12 -11.94
N GLY A 20 -41.84 14.70 -11.15
CA GLY A 20 -40.57 14.09 -10.79
C GLY A 20 -40.84 12.74 -10.12
N ALA A 21 -40.32 11.68 -10.73
CA ALA A 21 -40.29 10.37 -10.09
C ALA A 21 -39.64 10.50 -8.71
N LEU A 22 -40.24 9.88 -7.70
CA LEU A 22 -39.66 9.75 -6.37
C LEU A 22 -38.24 9.18 -6.53
N PRO A 23 -37.22 9.73 -5.84
CA PRO A 23 -35.87 9.19 -5.94
C PRO A 23 -35.88 7.72 -5.52
N GLU A 24 -35.36 6.87 -6.40
CA GLU A 24 -35.04 5.46 -6.12
C GLU A 24 -34.33 5.36 -4.75
N PRO A 25 -34.60 4.33 -3.94
CA PRO A 25 -33.94 4.17 -2.65
C PRO A 25 -32.43 4.14 -2.86
N SER A 26 -31.74 5.16 -2.31
CA SER A 26 -30.29 5.30 -2.45
C SER A 26 -29.61 4.01 -2.06
N GLU A 27 -28.78 3.45 -2.95
CA GLU A 27 -27.94 2.30 -2.62
C GLU A 27 -27.25 2.52 -1.25
N PRO A 28 -27.14 1.49 -0.42
CA PRO A 28 -26.51 1.62 0.89
C PRO A 28 -25.09 2.18 0.71
N ARG A 29 -24.78 3.30 1.39
CA ARG A 29 -23.48 3.98 1.27
C ARG A 29 -22.34 3.00 1.51
N SER A 30 -21.39 2.95 0.58
CA SER A 30 -20.23 2.07 0.68
C SER A 30 -19.37 2.43 1.90
N PHE A 31 -18.48 1.52 2.32
CA PHE A 31 -17.54 1.82 3.40
C PHE A 31 -16.65 3.02 3.04
N LEU A 32 -16.21 3.12 1.78
CA LEU A 32 -15.43 4.24 1.28
C LEU A 32 -16.22 5.56 1.36
N ASP A 33 -17.50 5.58 0.96
CA ASP A 33 -18.32 6.80 1.04
C ASP A 33 -18.50 7.26 2.48
N ARG A 34 -18.71 6.32 3.41
CA ARG A 34 -18.81 6.65 4.85
C ARG A 34 -17.50 7.24 5.40
N LEU A 35 -16.34 6.80 4.93
CA LEU A 35 -15.05 7.36 5.32
C LEU A 35 -14.88 8.81 4.82
N PHE A 36 -15.34 9.10 3.60
CA PHE A 36 -15.37 10.47 3.07
C PHE A 36 -16.38 11.35 3.80
N ASP A 37 -17.60 10.85 4.05
CA ASP A 37 -18.65 11.58 4.77
C ASP A 37 -18.21 11.98 6.18
N ARG A 38 -17.42 11.14 6.84
CA ARG A 38 -16.83 11.40 8.16
C ARG A 38 -15.54 12.22 8.11
N GLY A 39 -15.08 12.60 6.92
CA GLY A 39 -13.83 13.34 6.73
C GLY A 39 -12.58 12.56 7.13
N LEU A 40 -12.66 11.24 7.31
CA LEU A 40 -11.51 10.41 7.70
C LEU A 40 -10.53 10.27 6.54
N LEU A 41 -11.06 10.08 5.34
CA LEU A 41 -10.35 10.18 4.07
C LEU A 41 -10.79 11.43 3.31
N ILE A 42 -9.94 11.94 2.43
CA ILE A 42 -10.19 13.10 1.56
C ILE A 42 -10.00 12.69 0.11
N ARG A 43 -10.97 13.00 -0.75
CA ARG A 43 -10.90 12.74 -2.19
C ARG A 43 -9.80 13.61 -2.83
N THR A 44 -8.94 13.01 -3.65
CA THR A 44 -7.94 13.74 -4.45
C THR A 44 -8.26 13.74 -5.95
N GLY A 45 -9.33 13.05 -6.36
CA GLY A 45 -9.71 12.89 -7.76
C GLY A 45 -9.14 11.65 -8.46
N VAL A 46 -8.37 10.81 -7.75
CA VAL A 46 -7.81 9.56 -8.29
C VAL A 46 -8.16 8.39 -7.36
N ASP A 47 -8.71 7.31 -7.92
CA ASP A 47 -9.06 6.12 -7.16
C ASP A 47 -7.84 5.48 -6.49
N GLY A 48 -7.99 5.10 -5.23
CA GLY A 48 -6.89 4.56 -4.42
C GLY A 48 -5.85 5.61 -3.98
N LEU A 49 -6.03 6.90 -4.31
CA LEU A 49 -5.20 8.00 -3.82
C LEU A 49 -6.06 8.92 -2.95
N TYR A 50 -5.77 8.96 -1.66
CA TYR A 50 -6.60 9.68 -0.69
C TYR A 50 -5.76 10.53 0.25
N GLY A 51 -6.23 11.74 0.53
CA GLY A 51 -5.80 12.48 1.71
C GLY A 51 -6.36 11.85 2.98
N ARG A 52 -5.78 12.17 4.14
CA ARG A 52 -6.13 11.56 5.43
C ARG A 52 -6.23 12.65 6.50
N SER A 53 -7.26 12.56 7.34
CA SER A 53 -7.43 13.48 8.47
C SER A 53 -6.46 13.21 9.61
N GLY A 54 -6.29 14.17 10.51
CA GLY A 54 -5.54 13.97 11.75
C GLY A 54 -6.08 12.80 12.60
N ALA A 55 -7.39 12.54 12.58
CA ALA A 55 -7.98 11.38 13.27
C ALA A 55 -7.50 10.06 12.66
N PHE A 56 -7.55 9.92 11.33
CA PHE A 56 -7.03 8.72 10.65
C PHE A 56 -5.53 8.55 10.90
N GLU A 57 -4.75 9.62 10.78
CA GLU A 57 -3.31 9.60 10.99
C GLU A 57 -2.94 9.26 12.44
N SER A 58 -3.71 9.72 13.43
CA SER A 58 -3.48 9.37 14.84
C SER A 58 -3.51 7.87 15.11
N VAL A 59 -4.37 7.12 14.40
CA VAL A 59 -4.45 5.66 14.49
C VAL A 59 -3.24 5.02 13.82
N VAL A 60 -2.85 5.51 12.63
CA VAL A 60 -1.66 5.00 11.93
C VAL A 60 -0.39 5.19 12.75
N GLU A 61 -0.20 6.38 13.34
CA GLU A 61 0.94 6.66 14.21
C GLU A 61 0.93 5.80 15.47
N ALA A 62 -0.24 5.56 16.06
CA ALA A 62 -0.39 4.69 17.21
C ALA A 62 -0.04 3.23 16.87
N LEU A 63 -0.46 2.74 15.71
CA LEU A 63 -0.08 1.41 15.20
C LEU A 63 1.43 1.31 14.97
N ASP A 64 2.05 2.33 14.38
CA ASP A 64 3.50 2.36 14.18
C ASP A 64 4.27 2.31 15.51
N ARG A 65 3.82 3.05 16.53
CA ARG A 65 4.37 2.97 17.89
C ARG A 65 4.15 1.58 18.52
N LEU A 66 2.97 1.00 18.37
CA LEU A 66 2.65 -0.33 18.88
C LEU A 66 3.57 -1.42 18.27
N VAL A 67 3.77 -1.40 16.95
CA VAL A 67 4.69 -2.34 16.27
C VAL A 67 6.14 -2.16 16.75
N SER A 68 6.54 -0.92 17.07
CA SER A 68 7.85 -0.65 17.68
C SER A 68 7.97 -1.25 19.08
N ARG A 69 6.93 -1.12 19.92
CA ARG A 69 6.92 -1.72 21.28
C ARG A 69 7.02 -3.23 21.24
N ILE A 70 6.29 -3.88 20.33
CA ILE A 70 6.26 -5.35 20.20
C ILE A 70 7.65 -5.91 19.84
N GLY A 71 8.38 -5.24 18.94
CA GLY A 71 9.71 -5.69 18.51
C GLY A 71 10.89 -5.11 19.31
N ALA A 72 10.63 -4.26 20.32
CA ALA A 72 11.68 -3.49 21.00
C ALA A 72 12.79 -4.37 21.61
N ALA A 73 12.43 -5.53 22.15
CA ALA A 73 13.36 -6.46 22.78
C ALA A 73 14.30 -7.17 21.79
N ASP A 74 13.98 -7.16 20.48
CA ASP A 74 14.76 -7.88 19.47
C ASP A 74 16.04 -7.13 19.07
N GLY A 75 16.17 -5.85 19.42
CA GLY A 75 17.33 -5.04 19.07
C GLY A 75 17.51 -4.78 17.56
N ALA A 76 16.40 -4.73 16.82
CA ALA A 76 16.41 -4.46 15.38
C ALA A 76 16.99 -3.08 15.06
N GLU A 77 17.84 -2.99 14.04
CA GLU A 77 18.35 -1.72 13.54
C GLU A 77 17.26 -0.98 12.76
N ALA A 78 16.85 0.20 13.23
CA ALA A 78 15.84 1.01 12.57
C ALA A 78 16.42 1.78 11.38
N LEU A 79 15.88 1.55 10.18
CA LEU A 79 16.18 2.30 8.96
C LEU A 79 14.89 2.85 8.34
N ARG A 80 14.95 4.05 7.78
CA ARG A 80 13.80 4.70 7.12
C ARG A 80 14.23 5.14 5.73
N PHE A 81 13.70 4.48 4.71
CA PHE A 81 13.99 4.80 3.32
C PHE A 81 12.94 5.76 2.75
N PRO A 82 13.32 6.68 1.85
CA PRO A 82 12.35 7.50 1.14
C PRO A 82 11.39 6.61 0.31
N PRO A 83 10.23 7.15 -0.13
CA PRO A 83 9.26 6.41 -0.96
C PRO A 83 9.72 6.20 -2.41
N GLY A 84 11.03 6.15 -2.63
CA GLY A 84 11.65 5.88 -3.91
C GLY A 84 12.95 5.11 -3.72
N MET A 85 13.33 4.38 -4.75
CA MET A 85 14.57 3.61 -4.79
C MET A 85 15.26 3.74 -6.14
N ALA A 86 16.55 3.40 -6.18
CA ALA A 86 17.30 3.37 -7.43
C ALA A 86 16.67 2.40 -8.43
N ARG A 87 16.42 2.86 -9.65
CA ARG A 87 15.89 2.07 -10.76
C ARG A 87 16.75 0.84 -11.03
N SER A 88 18.07 1.00 -11.01
CA SER A 88 19.01 -0.11 -11.20
C SER A 88 18.85 -1.21 -10.14
N SER A 89 18.61 -0.83 -8.88
CA SER A 89 18.36 -1.79 -7.81
C SER A 89 17.03 -2.50 -7.98
N PHE A 90 16.01 -1.77 -8.42
CA PHE A 90 14.69 -2.31 -8.71
C PHE A 90 14.72 -3.31 -9.87
N GLU A 91 15.44 -3.01 -10.95
CA GLU A 91 15.66 -3.95 -12.06
C GLU A 91 16.40 -5.22 -11.61
N ARG A 92 17.51 -5.05 -10.87
CA ARG A 92 18.31 -6.17 -10.35
C ARG A 92 17.51 -7.06 -9.39
N SER A 93 16.61 -6.50 -8.60
CA SER A 93 15.77 -7.26 -7.66
C SER A 93 14.87 -8.30 -8.34
N GLY A 94 14.65 -8.16 -9.65
CA GLY A 94 13.73 -9.00 -10.41
C GLY A 94 12.27 -8.61 -10.28
N TYR A 95 11.94 -7.47 -9.65
CA TYR A 95 10.55 -7.03 -9.45
C TYR A 95 9.76 -7.00 -10.75
N LEU A 96 10.31 -6.45 -11.83
CA LEU A 96 9.66 -6.38 -13.14
C LEU A 96 9.40 -7.76 -13.78
N LYS A 97 10.07 -8.82 -13.34
CA LYS A 97 9.78 -10.19 -13.79
C LYS A 97 8.52 -10.75 -13.14
N GLY A 98 8.23 -10.31 -11.91
CA GLY A 98 7.08 -10.77 -11.13
C GLY A 98 5.86 -9.84 -11.22
N PHE A 99 6.07 -8.53 -11.11
CA PHE A 99 4.99 -7.55 -10.85
C PHE A 99 5.07 -6.29 -11.74
N PRO A 100 5.30 -6.41 -13.07
CA PRO A 100 5.45 -5.25 -13.94
C PRO A 100 4.21 -4.33 -13.93
N HIS A 101 3.01 -4.91 -13.85
CA HIS A 101 1.74 -4.19 -13.77
C HIS A 101 1.54 -3.33 -12.51
N LEU A 102 2.34 -3.54 -11.46
CA LEU A 102 2.27 -2.79 -10.20
C LEU A 102 3.35 -1.71 -10.09
N ALA A 103 4.32 -1.70 -11.00
CA ALA A 103 5.47 -0.81 -10.94
C ALA A 103 5.09 0.65 -11.21
N GLY A 104 5.71 1.58 -10.47
CA GLY A 104 5.62 3.03 -10.72
C GLY A 104 7.00 3.62 -10.95
N THR A 105 7.17 4.34 -12.05
CA THR A 105 8.43 5.02 -12.41
C THR A 105 8.28 6.52 -12.27
N VAL A 106 9.34 7.20 -11.84
CA VAL A 106 9.35 8.67 -11.74
C VAL A 106 9.87 9.23 -13.06
N HIS A 107 9.06 10.05 -13.72
CA HIS A 107 9.48 10.82 -14.88
C HIS A 107 9.65 12.30 -14.50
N SER A 108 10.56 12.99 -15.18
CA SER A 108 10.83 14.41 -14.94
C SER A 108 11.06 15.16 -16.25
N PHE A 109 10.81 16.47 -16.21
CA PHE A 109 11.18 17.36 -17.30
C PHE A 109 12.71 17.52 -17.31
N CYS A 110 13.35 17.05 -18.36
CA CYS A 110 14.80 17.12 -18.54
C CYS A 110 15.20 18.04 -19.72
N GLY A 111 14.27 18.88 -20.18
CA GLY A 111 14.46 19.79 -21.30
C GLY A 111 15.15 21.10 -20.92
N ASN A 112 15.39 21.95 -21.91
CA ASN A 112 15.94 23.29 -21.73
C ASN A 112 14.85 24.37 -21.72
N GLU A 113 15.26 25.65 -21.75
CA GLU A 113 14.34 26.80 -21.77
C GLU A 113 13.35 26.78 -22.96
N ALA A 114 13.82 26.40 -24.15
CA ALA A 114 12.95 26.29 -25.32
C ALA A 114 11.93 25.16 -25.17
N ASP A 115 12.31 24.05 -24.55
CA ASP A 115 11.38 22.96 -24.23
C ASP A 115 10.37 23.35 -23.15
N HIS A 116 10.76 24.21 -22.21
CA HIS A 116 9.84 24.76 -21.21
C HIS A 116 8.80 25.67 -21.86
N ALA A 117 9.20 26.55 -22.79
CA ALA A 117 8.24 27.36 -23.55
C ALA A 117 7.23 26.49 -24.33
N ARG A 118 7.70 25.37 -24.92
CA ARG A 118 6.82 24.40 -25.58
C ARG A 118 5.89 23.69 -24.60
N LEU A 119 6.38 23.34 -23.41
CA LEU A 119 5.56 22.76 -22.35
C LEU A 119 4.43 23.71 -21.94
N LEU A 120 4.72 25.00 -21.78
CA LEU A 120 3.69 26.00 -21.46
C LEU A 120 2.64 26.11 -22.58
N ALA A 121 3.08 26.17 -23.84
CA ALA A 121 2.15 26.20 -24.97
C ALA A 121 1.27 24.94 -25.05
N CYS A 122 1.83 23.76 -24.73
CA CYS A 122 1.11 22.50 -24.65
C CYS A 122 0.03 22.52 -23.55
N LEU A 123 0.37 23.07 -22.37
CA LEU A 123 -0.58 23.26 -21.27
C LEU A 123 -1.72 24.23 -21.65
N ASP A 124 -1.39 25.37 -22.26
CA ASP A 124 -2.37 26.37 -22.70
C ASP A 124 -3.34 25.81 -23.77
N ALA A 125 -2.85 24.91 -24.62
CA ALA A 125 -3.65 24.20 -25.61
C ALA A 125 -4.48 23.04 -25.04
N GLY A 126 -4.29 22.68 -23.76
CA GLY A 126 -4.96 21.53 -23.13
C GLY A 126 -4.50 20.17 -23.67
N GLU A 127 -3.29 20.11 -24.23
CA GLU A 127 -2.70 18.89 -24.79
C GLU A 127 -2.01 18.03 -23.71
N ASP A 128 -1.71 16.77 -24.04
CA ASP A 128 -0.98 15.87 -23.14
C ASP A 128 0.50 16.24 -23.02
N TRP A 129 0.81 16.97 -21.95
CA TRP A 129 2.17 17.40 -21.63
C TRP A 129 3.09 16.25 -21.19
N THR A 130 2.54 15.11 -20.76
CA THR A 130 3.33 14.04 -20.14
C THR A 130 4.26 13.34 -21.12
N ALA A 131 3.94 13.37 -22.42
CA ALA A 131 4.76 12.79 -23.49
C ALA A 131 6.17 13.41 -23.63
N LYS A 132 6.43 14.56 -22.99
CA LYS A 132 7.74 15.24 -22.97
C LYS A 132 8.58 14.94 -21.73
N GLN A 133 8.05 14.15 -20.80
CA GLN A 133 8.76 13.73 -19.61
C GLN A 133 9.73 12.57 -19.93
N ALA A 134 10.86 12.50 -19.23
CA ALA A 134 11.84 11.43 -19.37
C ALA A 134 11.93 10.61 -18.07
N ALA A 135 12.07 9.29 -18.19
CA ALA A 135 12.23 8.42 -17.03
C ALA A 135 13.54 8.73 -16.30
N THR A 136 13.44 8.96 -14.99
CA THR A 136 14.59 9.19 -14.12
C THR A 136 15.22 7.88 -13.65
N ASP A 137 16.28 7.98 -12.83
CA ASP A 137 16.87 6.84 -12.13
C ASP A 137 16.14 6.47 -10.83
N ILE A 138 14.95 7.05 -10.59
CA ILE A 138 14.11 6.79 -9.42
C ILE A 138 12.86 6.03 -9.84
N VAL A 139 12.52 5.01 -9.06
CA VAL A 139 11.22 4.34 -9.10
C VAL A 139 10.55 4.44 -7.74
N LEU A 140 9.23 4.36 -7.70
CA LEU A 140 8.49 4.33 -6.44
C LEU A 140 8.71 2.96 -5.77
N THR A 141 9.02 2.97 -4.48
CA THR A 141 9.35 1.75 -3.73
C THR A 141 8.10 0.85 -3.61
N PRO A 142 8.12 -0.41 -4.05
CA PRO A 142 6.91 -1.27 -4.01
C PRO A 142 6.68 -2.02 -2.68
N ALA A 143 7.75 -2.19 -1.90
CA ALA A 143 7.75 -2.69 -0.52
C ALA A 143 8.97 -2.11 0.22
N ALA A 144 8.86 -1.90 1.52
CA ALA A 144 9.86 -1.15 2.29
C ALA A 144 11.21 -1.86 2.36
N CYS A 145 11.24 -3.20 2.22
CA CYS A 145 12.47 -3.99 2.28
C CYS A 145 13.38 -3.92 1.05
N TYR A 146 12.90 -3.56 -0.14
CA TYR A 146 13.72 -3.62 -1.36
C TYR A 146 15.04 -2.82 -1.30
N PRO A 147 15.06 -1.59 -0.77
CA PRO A 147 16.31 -0.82 -0.64
C PRO A 147 17.28 -1.39 0.41
N LEU A 148 16.81 -2.24 1.34
CA LEU A 148 17.64 -2.77 2.42
C LEU A 148 18.70 -3.76 1.93
N TYR A 149 18.34 -4.66 1.01
CA TYR A 149 19.22 -5.75 0.59
C TYR A 149 20.58 -5.29 0.02
N PRO A 150 20.68 -4.31 -0.89
CA PRO A 150 21.98 -3.78 -1.31
C PRO A 150 22.74 -3.10 -0.18
N VAL A 151 22.05 -2.43 0.76
CA VAL A 151 22.68 -1.79 1.92
C VAL A 151 23.30 -2.84 2.85
N ALA A 152 22.59 -3.95 3.10
CA ALA A 152 23.10 -5.06 3.89
C ALA A 152 24.31 -5.73 3.20
N ALA A 153 24.21 -6.01 1.90
CA ALA A 153 25.31 -6.61 1.12
C ALA A 153 26.58 -5.75 1.16
N ALA A 154 26.45 -4.42 1.11
CA ALA A 154 27.58 -3.49 1.16
C ALA A 154 28.35 -3.53 2.50
N ARG A 155 27.79 -4.10 3.56
CA ARG A 155 28.45 -4.25 4.87
C ARG A 155 29.38 -5.47 4.93
N GLY A 156 29.42 -6.29 3.88
CA GLY A 156 30.19 -7.54 3.85
C GLY A 156 29.41 -8.71 4.44
N ARG A 157 30.13 -9.71 4.95
CA ARG A 157 29.53 -10.92 5.52
C ARG A 157 28.69 -10.60 6.75
N LEU A 158 27.56 -11.28 6.88
CA LEU A 158 26.73 -11.22 8.07
C LEU A 158 27.52 -11.77 9.27
N PRO A 159 27.32 -11.23 10.49
CA PRO A 159 27.80 -11.87 11.70
C PRO A 159 27.08 -13.22 11.91
N GLU A 160 27.61 -14.08 12.79
CA GLU A 160 27.03 -15.40 13.10
C GLU A 160 25.56 -15.31 13.54
N GLY A 161 25.23 -14.27 14.30
CA GLY A 161 23.86 -13.95 14.72
C GLY A 161 22.98 -13.31 13.64
N GLY A 162 23.41 -13.23 12.38
CA GLY A 162 22.71 -12.57 11.27
C GLY A 162 22.42 -11.08 11.51
N LEU A 163 21.54 -10.49 10.71
CA LEU A 163 21.07 -9.11 10.89
C LEU A 163 19.55 -9.06 11.03
N LEU A 164 19.06 -8.06 11.77
CA LEU A 164 17.65 -7.78 11.97
C LEU A 164 17.41 -6.28 11.82
N PHE A 165 16.43 -5.92 10.99
CA PHE A 165 16.13 -4.53 10.67
C PHE A 165 14.66 -4.21 10.94
N ASP A 166 14.40 -2.97 11.33
CA ASP A 166 13.08 -2.35 11.42
C ASP A 166 12.94 -1.26 10.35
N LEU A 167 12.00 -1.40 9.44
CA LEU A 167 11.82 -0.55 8.27
C LEU A 167 10.44 0.08 8.23
N GLN A 168 10.35 1.31 7.76
CA GLN A 168 9.08 1.92 7.37
C GLN A 168 9.29 2.79 6.13
N SER A 169 8.36 2.70 5.17
CA SER A 169 8.30 3.63 4.04
C SER A 169 6.87 3.73 3.48
N TYR A 170 6.61 4.81 2.73
CA TYR A 170 5.49 4.82 1.80
C TYR A 170 5.85 3.93 0.60
N CYS A 171 4.94 3.04 0.25
CA CYS A 171 5.05 2.14 -0.88
C CYS A 171 4.01 2.47 -1.93
N PHE A 172 4.34 2.13 -3.18
CA PHE A 172 3.46 2.33 -4.32
C PHE A 172 3.10 1.01 -5.00
N ARG A 173 1.84 0.87 -5.39
CA ARG A 173 1.37 -0.14 -6.34
C ARG A 173 0.36 0.50 -7.28
N HIS A 174 0.52 0.31 -8.59
CA HIS A 174 -0.45 0.80 -9.56
C HIS A 174 -1.73 -0.06 -9.56
N GLU A 175 -2.61 0.22 -8.60
CA GLU A 175 -3.87 -0.48 -8.37
C GLU A 175 -5.02 0.52 -8.10
N PRO A 176 -5.42 1.35 -9.09
CA PRO A 176 -6.57 2.24 -8.91
C PRO A 176 -7.82 1.41 -8.52
N SER A 177 -8.46 1.79 -7.41
CA SER A 177 -9.58 1.02 -6.85
C SER A 177 -10.51 1.87 -5.97
N LEU A 178 -11.81 1.57 -6.08
CA LEU A 178 -12.84 2.03 -5.14
C LEU A 178 -12.90 1.19 -3.85
N GLU A 179 -12.12 0.11 -3.77
CA GLU A 179 -11.99 -0.67 -2.54
C GLU A 179 -11.00 0.07 -1.61
N PRO A 180 -11.42 0.52 -0.41
CA PRO A 180 -10.63 1.47 0.39
C PRO A 180 -9.30 0.89 0.91
N THR A 181 -9.16 -0.43 0.98
CA THR A 181 -7.94 -1.13 1.43
C THR A 181 -6.95 -1.42 0.28
N ARG A 182 -7.32 -1.09 -0.97
CA ARG A 182 -6.47 -1.13 -2.17
C ARG A 182 -6.06 0.27 -2.60
N MET A 183 -5.22 0.90 -1.78
CA MET A 183 -4.63 2.19 -2.08
C MET A 183 -3.40 2.05 -2.99
N GLN A 184 -3.17 3.06 -3.83
CA GLN A 184 -1.98 3.14 -4.66
C GLN A 184 -0.74 3.58 -3.87
N LEU A 185 -0.90 4.48 -2.90
CA LEU A 185 0.15 4.92 -1.97
C LEU A 185 -0.25 4.60 -0.53
N PHE A 186 0.52 3.76 0.14
CA PHE A 186 0.25 3.29 1.49
C PHE A 186 1.55 3.09 2.26
N ARG A 187 1.49 3.07 3.58
CA ARG A 187 2.66 2.86 4.44
C ARG A 187 2.79 1.39 4.79
N MET A 188 3.99 0.88 4.53
CA MET A 188 4.40 -0.43 4.98
C MET A 188 5.41 -0.27 6.10
N ARG A 189 5.16 -0.97 7.20
CA ARG A 189 6.12 -1.19 8.29
C ARG A 189 6.61 -2.63 8.17
N GLU A 190 7.90 -2.89 8.29
CA GLU A 190 8.47 -4.24 8.17
C GLU A 190 9.55 -4.51 9.21
N TYR A 191 9.61 -5.75 9.71
CA TYR A 191 10.86 -6.29 10.26
C TYR A 191 11.46 -7.27 9.25
N VAL A 192 12.78 -7.19 9.02
CA VAL A 192 13.49 -8.02 8.05
C VAL A 192 14.65 -8.74 8.74
N ARG A 193 14.66 -10.07 8.62
CA ARG A 193 15.71 -10.95 9.13
C ARG A 193 16.57 -11.49 7.98
N MET A 194 17.88 -11.47 8.17
CA MET A 194 18.86 -12.09 7.28
C MET A 194 19.78 -13.03 8.08
N GLY A 195 19.98 -14.25 7.61
CA GLY A 195 20.80 -15.24 8.31
C GLY A 195 20.61 -16.65 7.77
N THR A 196 20.78 -17.65 8.63
CA THR A 196 20.60 -19.06 8.23
C THR A 196 19.12 -19.36 7.98
N PRO A 197 18.77 -20.43 7.25
CA PRO A 197 17.38 -20.89 7.11
C PRO A 197 16.67 -21.05 8.45
N GLU A 198 17.34 -21.60 9.46
CA GLU A 198 16.80 -21.83 10.80
C GLU A 198 16.50 -20.49 11.49
N GLN A 199 17.41 -19.53 11.40
CA GLN A 199 17.24 -18.20 12.00
C GLN A 199 16.07 -17.43 11.39
N VAL A 200 15.92 -17.46 10.05
CA VAL A 200 14.83 -16.75 9.38
C VAL A 200 13.46 -17.41 9.58
N LEU A 201 13.42 -18.75 9.69
CA LEU A 201 12.20 -19.49 10.02
C LEU A 201 11.77 -19.25 11.48
N ALA A 202 12.72 -19.31 12.43
CA ALA A 202 12.43 -18.99 13.83
C ALA A 202 11.89 -17.55 14.01
N PHE A 203 12.49 -16.59 13.29
CA PHE A 203 11.98 -15.23 13.21
C PHE A 203 10.54 -15.17 12.68
N ARG A 204 10.23 -15.91 11.61
CA ARG A 204 8.90 -15.92 11.01
C ARG A 204 7.85 -16.48 11.97
N GLU A 205 8.13 -17.59 12.64
CA GLU A 205 7.20 -18.19 13.61
C GLU A 205 6.96 -17.26 14.82
N LEU A 206 8.01 -16.62 15.33
CA LEU A 206 7.90 -15.61 16.38
C LEU A 206 6.98 -14.46 15.97
N TRP A 207 7.14 -13.93 14.76
CA TRP A 207 6.32 -12.82 14.29
C TRP A 207 4.91 -13.24 13.90
N LEU A 208 4.68 -14.48 13.47
CA LEU A 208 3.34 -15.04 13.32
C LEU A 208 2.58 -15.00 14.65
N GLU A 209 3.20 -15.46 15.74
CA GLU A 209 2.62 -15.42 17.09
C GLU A 209 2.36 -13.98 17.55
N ARG A 210 3.36 -13.09 17.44
CA ARG A 210 3.24 -11.69 17.86
C ARG A 210 2.19 -10.93 17.06
N GLY A 211 2.19 -11.07 15.74
CA GLY A 211 1.21 -10.42 14.86
C GLY A 211 -0.21 -10.92 15.12
N THR A 212 -0.37 -12.21 15.39
CA THR A 212 -1.66 -12.79 15.78
C THR A 212 -2.16 -12.22 17.10
N THR A 213 -1.28 -12.16 18.11
CA THR A 213 -1.61 -11.63 19.43
C THR A 213 -1.97 -10.15 19.35
N MET A 214 -1.15 -9.36 18.67
CA MET A 214 -1.40 -7.93 18.41
C MET A 214 -2.80 -7.69 17.81
N MET A 215 -3.16 -8.42 16.77
CA MET A 215 -4.44 -8.22 16.09
C MET A 215 -5.64 -8.67 16.94
N ARG A 216 -5.47 -9.70 17.79
CA ARG A 216 -6.48 -10.11 18.78
C ARG A 216 -6.67 -9.08 19.89
N ASP A 217 -5.57 -8.53 20.41
CA ASP A 217 -5.59 -7.49 21.46
C ASP A 217 -6.22 -6.18 20.95
N LEU A 218 -6.09 -5.93 19.65
CA LEU A 218 -6.81 -4.86 18.94
C LEU A 218 -8.29 -5.19 18.66
N GLY A 219 -8.80 -6.33 19.12
CA GLY A 219 -10.19 -6.74 18.97
C GLY A 219 -10.62 -7.04 17.53
N LEU A 220 -9.68 -7.41 16.65
CA LEU A 220 -9.98 -7.70 15.24
C LEU A 220 -10.19 -9.19 15.00
N PRO A 221 -11.25 -9.59 14.24
CA PRO A 221 -11.37 -10.95 13.77
C PRO A 221 -10.27 -11.24 12.74
N LEU A 222 -9.61 -12.39 12.86
CA LEU A 222 -8.51 -12.75 11.97
C LEU A 222 -8.52 -14.23 11.58
N ALA A 223 -8.01 -14.48 10.38
CA ALA A 223 -7.58 -15.80 9.91
C ALA A 223 -6.14 -15.71 9.39
N ILE A 224 -5.39 -16.80 9.50
CA ILE A 224 -4.05 -16.91 8.92
C ILE A 224 -4.09 -18.01 7.87
N ASP A 225 -3.73 -17.65 6.65
CA ASP A 225 -3.76 -18.56 5.51
C ASP A 225 -2.40 -18.58 4.81
N PRO A 226 -1.94 -19.75 4.31
CA PRO A 226 -0.95 -19.77 3.25
C PRO A 226 -1.44 -18.89 2.10
N ALA A 227 -0.54 -18.10 1.51
CA ALA A 227 -0.87 -17.10 0.51
C ALA A 227 0.14 -17.12 -0.63
N ASN A 228 -0.07 -16.24 -1.60
CA ASN A 228 0.87 -15.99 -2.68
C ASN A 228 0.78 -14.53 -3.12
N ASP A 229 1.88 -14.02 -3.67
CA ASP A 229 1.91 -12.70 -4.27
C ASP A 229 1.14 -12.68 -5.61
N PRO A 230 0.65 -11.51 -6.04
CA PRO A 230 -0.12 -11.35 -7.28
C PRO A 230 0.80 -11.32 -8.50
N PHE A 231 1.57 -12.39 -8.74
CA PHE A 231 2.50 -12.44 -9.87
C PHE A 231 1.78 -12.30 -11.22
N PHE A 232 2.42 -11.61 -12.16
CA PHE A 232 1.85 -11.27 -13.46
C PHE A 232 1.99 -12.40 -14.49
N GLY A 233 0.96 -12.55 -15.32
CA GLY A 233 0.98 -13.42 -16.49
C GLY A 233 1.03 -14.92 -16.19
N ARG A 234 1.27 -15.72 -17.23
CA ARG A 234 1.24 -17.20 -17.14
C ARG A 234 2.37 -17.75 -16.26
N ALA A 235 3.58 -17.22 -16.38
CA ALA A 235 4.70 -17.57 -15.52
C ALA A 235 4.40 -17.22 -14.05
N GLY A 236 3.71 -16.09 -13.82
CA GLY A 236 3.28 -15.68 -12.48
C GLY A 236 2.34 -16.68 -11.81
N LYS A 237 1.40 -17.28 -12.55
CA LYS A 237 0.52 -18.33 -12.00
C LYS A 237 1.29 -19.55 -11.46
N MET A 238 2.36 -19.94 -12.15
CA MET A 238 3.23 -21.03 -11.69
C MET A 238 4.00 -20.65 -10.42
N LEU A 239 4.55 -19.43 -10.38
CA LEU A 239 5.24 -18.89 -9.19
C LEU A 239 4.30 -18.81 -7.98
N ALA A 240 3.06 -18.34 -8.18
CA ALA A 240 2.05 -18.29 -7.14
C ALA A 240 1.74 -19.67 -6.55
N ASN A 241 1.54 -20.67 -7.41
CA ASN A 241 1.29 -22.05 -6.99
C ASN A 241 2.47 -22.63 -6.19
N ASN A 242 3.70 -22.38 -6.64
CA ASN A 242 4.90 -22.83 -5.93
C ASN A 242 5.06 -22.15 -4.57
N GLN A 243 4.85 -20.84 -4.50
CA GLN A 243 4.94 -20.07 -3.26
C GLN A 243 3.94 -20.56 -2.21
N ARG A 244 2.71 -20.85 -2.64
CA ARG A 244 1.66 -21.41 -1.79
C ARG A 244 1.98 -22.84 -1.37
N ALA A 245 2.41 -23.70 -2.30
CA ALA A 245 2.73 -25.10 -2.02
C ALA A 245 3.91 -25.27 -1.05
N GLN A 246 4.86 -24.35 -1.08
CA GLN A 246 6.03 -24.34 -0.19
C GLN A 246 5.81 -23.51 1.09
N ALA A 247 4.62 -22.96 1.31
CA ALA A 247 4.31 -22.11 2.46
C ALA A 247 5.33 -20.97 2.67
N LEU A 248 5.74 -20.33 1.56
CA LEU A 248 6.70 -19.23 1.58
C LEU A 248 6.06 -17.90 1.98
N LYS A 249 4.73 -17.80 1.91
CA LYS A 249 3.97 -16.62 2.32
C LYS A 249 2.78 -17.04 3.15
N PHE A 250 2.60 -16.36 4.27
CA PHE A 250 1.35 -16.36 5.03
C PHE A 250 0.78 -14.95 5.08
N GLU A 251 -0.53 -14.83 5.14
CA GLU A 251 -1.22 -13.56 5.34
C GLU A 251 -2.15 -13.67 6.55
N LEU A 252 -2.17 -12.60 7.36
CA LEU A 252 -3.18 -12.42 8.41
C LEU A 252 -4.29 -11.54 7.83
N ASN A 253 -5.45 -12.15 7.67
CA ASN A 253 -6.59 -11.62 6.95
C ASN A 253 -7.67 -11.14 7.91
N VAL A 254 -8.20 -9.94 7.68
CA VAL A 254 -9.32 -9.35 8.42
C VAL A 254 -10.45 -9.03 7.45
N PRO A 255 -11.70 -9.45 7.71
CA PRO A 255 -12.85 -9.01 6.92
C PRO A 255 -13.06 -7.51 7.03
N VAL A 256 -12.79 -6.75 5.97
CA VAL A 256 -13.02 -5.29 5.95
C VAL A 256 -14.18 -4.94 5.02
N ASN A 257 -14.01 -5.18 3.71
CA ASN A 257 -15.06 -4.92 2.73
C ASN A 257 -15.88 -6.15 2.37
N SER A 258 -15.34 -7.35 2.61
CA SER A 258 -15.98 -8.64 2.33
C SER A 258 -15.55 -9.68 3.35
N GLU A 259 -16.47 -10.55 3.74
CA GLU A 259 -16.16 -11.76 4.51
C GLU A 259 -15.56 -12.85 3.64
N ASP A 260 -16.07 -13.03 2.41
CA ASP A 260 -15.57 -14.03 1.45
C ASP A 260 -14.18 -13.71 0.91
N LYS A 261 -13.83 -12.42 0.84
CA LYS A 261 -12.54 -11.92 0.36
C LYS A 261 -11.95 -10.97 1.41
N PRO A 262 -11.45 -11.52 2.53
CA PRO A 262 -10.90 -10.69 3.59
C PRO A 262 -9.62 -9.99 3.13
N THR A 263 -9.28 -8.91 3.84
CA THR A 263 -8.13 -8.07 3.53
C THR A 263 -6.89 -8.55 4.28
N ALA A 264 -5.83 -8.88 3.54
CA ALA A 264 -4.51 -9.15 4.12
C ALA A 264 -3.95 -7.88 4.77
N CYS A 265 -3.90 -7.85 6.10
CA CYS A 265 -3.41 -6.73 6.89
C CYS A 265 -1.94 -6.90 7.27
N LEU A 266 -1.49 -8.13 7.50
CA LEU A 266 -0.09 -8.48 7.68
C LEU A 266 0.30 -9.58 6.69
N SER A 267 1.59 -9.65 6.36
CA SER A 267 2.16 -10.77 5.61
C SER A 267 3.47 -11.23 6.24
N PHE A 268 3.73 -12.53 6.16
CA PHE A 268 4.94 -13.18 6.66
C PHE A 268 5.59 -13.89 5.49
N ASN A 269 6.74 -13.40 5.06
CA ASN A 269 7.35 -13.76 3.79
C ASN A 269 8.71 -14.42 4.06
N TYR A 270 8.89 -15.62 3.55
CA TYR A 270 10.17 -16.32 3.52
C TYR A 270 10.68 -16.35 2.08
N HIS A 271 11.76 -15.61 1.82
CA HIS A 271 12.28 -15.41 0.46
C HIS A 271 13.32 -16.46 0.06
N GLN A 272 13.59 -17.44 0.92
CA GLN A 272 14.72 -18.36 0.78
C GLN A 272 16.02 -17.56 0.58
N ASP A 273 16.86 -17.99 -0.35
CA ASP A 273 18.13 -17.36 -0.73
C ASP A 273 17.97 -16.34 -1.87
N HIS A 274 16.75 -16.03 -2.35
CA HIS A 274 16.56 -15.16 -3.53
C HIS A 274 17.31 -13.84 -3.41
N PHE A 275 17.11 -13.11 -2.31
CA PHE A 275 17.81 -11.84 -2.07
C PHE A 275 19.28 -12.04 -1.70
N GLY A 276 19.63 -13.15 -1.05
CA GLY A 276 21.02 -13.49 -0.75
C GLY A 276 21.84 -13.67 -2.03
N THR A 277 21.36 -14.51 -2.94
CA THR A 277 21.95 -14.75 -4.26
C THR A 277 21.93 -13.49 -5.12
N THR A 278 20.81 -12.75 -5.15
CA THR A 278 20.68 -11.54 -5.99
C THR A 278 21.70 -10.46 -5.63
N TRP A 279 22.00 -10.30 -4.35
CA TRP A 279 22.84 -9.22 -3.83
C TRP A 279 24.22 -9.66 -3.36
N GLY A 280 24.51 -10.95 -3.31
CA GLY A 280 25.77 -11.49 -2.79
C GLY A 280 25.86 -11.33 -1.26
N ILE A 281 24.76 -11.55 -0.55
CA ILE A 281 24.74 -11.50 0.92
C ILE A 281 25.21 -12.86 1.43
N GLU A 282 26.39 -12.88 2.02
CA GLU A 282 27.03 -14.07 2.57
C GLU A 282 26.90 -14.12 4.10
N GLN A 283 26.73 -15.30 4.65
CA GLN A 283 26.83 -15.59 6.08
C GLN A 283 28.29 -15.55 6.56
N SER A 284 28.50 -15.65 7.87
CA SER A 284 29.84 -15.65 8.46
C SER A 284 30.73 -16.79 7.96
N ASP A 285 30.13 -17.93 7.61
CA ASP A 285 30.81 -19.10 7.04
C ASP A 285 31.02 -19.03 5.52
N GLY A 286 30.55 -17.96 4.86
CA GLY A 286 30.63 -17.75 3.42
C GLY A 286 29.52 -18.38 2.59
N THR A 287 28.54 -19.06 3.21
CA THR A 287 27.35 -19.55 2.50
C THR A 287 26.37 -18.42 2.18
N THR A 288 25.50 -18.60 1.20
CA THR A 288 24.48 -17.59 0.85
C THR A 288 23.45 -17.42 1.97
N ALA A 289 23.17 -16.17 2.35
CA ALA A 289 22.17 -15.88 3.36
C ALA A 289 20.74 -16.08 2.86
N HIS A 290 19.87 -16.55 3.76
CA HIS A 290 18.43 -16.53 3.58
C HIS A 290 17.83 -15.25 4.16
N THR A 291 16.64 -14.88 3.69
CA THR A 291 15.92 -13.72 4.23
C THR A 291 14.44 -14.00 4.47
N ALA A 292 13.87 -13.35 5.47
CA ALA A 292 12.43 -13.32 5.73
C ALA A 292 12.01 -11.94 6.23
N CYS A 293 10.76 -11.56 6.01
CA CYS A 293 10.18 -10.36 6.60
C CYS A 293 8.76 -10.58 7.11
N VAL A 294 8.36 -9.77 8.08
CA VAL A 294 6.96 -9.51 8.41
C VAL A 294 6.63 -8.10 7.98
N GLY A 295 5.52 -7.92 7.25
CA GLY A 295 5.04 -6.62 6.82
C GLY A 295 3.66 -6.31 7.39
N PHE A 296 3.48 -5.06 7.82
CA PHE A 296 2.25 -4.50 8.36
C PHE A 296 1.76 -3.40 7.42
N GLY A 297 0.57 -3.58 6.83
CA GLY A 297 -0.09 -2.56 6.03
C GLY A 297 -0.83 -1.58 6.94
N LEU A 298 -0.21 -0.46 7.28
CA LEU A 298 -0.72 0.44 8.33
C LEU A 298 -2.12 0.99 8.01
N GLU A 299 -2.37 1.39 6.75
CA GLU A 299 -3.70 1.82 6.31
C GLU A 299 -4.71 0.68 6.35
N ARG A 300 -4.30 -0.54 6.01
CA ARG A 300 -5.22 -1.70 6.03
C ARG A 300 -5.66 -2.03 7.45
N ILE A 301 -4.72 -2.03 8.40
CA ILE A 301 -5.02 -2.24 9.82
C ILE A 301 -5.90 -1.10 10.35
N THR A 302 -5.60 0.16 10.00
CA THR A 302 -6.41 1.33 10.39
C THR A 302 -7.84 1.22 9.87
N LEU A 303 -8.02 0.84 8.60
CA LEU A 303 -9.33 0.62 7.99
C LEU A 303 -10.07 -0.56 8.62
N ALA A 304 -9.36 -1.62 9.00
CA ALA A 304 -9.95 -2.72 9.76
C ALA A 304 -10.46 -2.27 11.12
N LEU A 305 -9.69 -1.49 11.88
CA LEU A 305 -10.12 -0.93 13.16
C LEU A 305 -11.36 -0.03 12.99
N LEU A 306 -11.35 0.87 12.01
CA LEU A 306 -12.50 1.73 11.70
C LEU A 306 -13.74 0.93 11.27
N ARG A 307 -13.55 -0.19 10.59
CA ARG A 307 -14.64 -1.08 10.18
C ARG A 307 -15.29 -1.78 11.37
N HIS A 308 -14.49 -2.31 12.29
CA HIS A 308 -14.95 -3.16 13.39
C HIS A 308 -15.34 -2.39 14.65
N HIS A 309 -14.66 -1.28 14.95
CA HIS A 309 -14.92 -0.46 16.14
C HIS A 309 -15.72 0.81 15.84
N GLY A 310 -15.98 1.10 14.57
CA GLY A 310 -16.73 2.26 14.11
C GLY A 310 -15.86 3.46 13.73
N LEU A 311 -16.50 4.46 13.14
CA LEU A 311 -15.84 5.65 12.56
C LEU A 311 -15.62 6.79 13.56
N ASP A 312 -16.02 6.59 14.83
CA ASP A 312 -15.83 7.52 15.92
C ASP A 312 -14.82 6.93 16.92
N LEU A 313 -13.60 7.47 16.93
CA LEU A 313 -12.49 6.92 17.71
C LEU A 313 -12.74 7.02 19.22
N ASP A 314 -13.50 8.02 19.67
CA ASP A 314 -13.80 8.20 21.08
C ASP A 314 -14.78 7.14 21.60
N ALA A 315 -15.56 6.54 20.71
CA ALA A 315 -16.49 5.46 21.01
C ALA A 315 -15.85 4.06 20.97
N TRP A 316 -14.56 3.95 20.62
CA TRP A 316 -13.89 2.65 20.57
C TRP A 316 -13.76 2.02 21.97
N PRO A 317 -13.73 0.67 22.06
CA PRO A 317 -13.55 -0.03 23.32
C PRO A 317 -12.30 0.46 24.08
N ALA A 318 -12.42 0.58 25.41
CA ALA A 318 -11.38 1.17 26.24
C ALA A 318 -10.06 0.39 26.15
N GLU A 319 -10.14 -0.93 26.05
CA GLU A 319 -9.02 -1.84 25.86
C GLU A 319 -8.28 -1.58 24.54
N VAL A 320 -9.00 -1.38 23.43
CA VAL A 320 -8.40 -1.07 22.12
C VAL A 320 -7.71 0.29 22.16
N ARG A 321 -8.35 1.28 22.78
CA ARG A 321 -7.77 2.62 22.98
C ARG A 321 -6.51 2.56 23.84
N ALA A 322 -6.51 1.77 24.91
CA ALA A 322 -5.34 1.58 25.77
C ALA A 322 -4.19 0.89 25.01
N GLN A 323 -4.48 -0.11 24.16
CA GLN A 323 -3.44 -0.75 23.35
C GLN A 323 -2.77 0.21 22.35
N LEU A 324 -3.54 1.13 21.75
CA LEU A 324 -3.03 2.05 20.73
C LEU A 324 -2.40 3.32 21.33
N PHE A 325 -3.08 3.93 22.30
CA PHE A 325 -2.77 5.26 22.82
C PHE A 325 -2.20 5.28 24.24
N GLY A 326 -2.21 4.14 24.94
CA GLY A 326 -1.61 3.97 26.27
C GLY A 326 -0.11 3.69 26.25
#